data_AF-A0A351Y3E3-F1
#
_entry.id   AF-A0A351Y3E3-F1
#
_cell.length_a   1.000
_cell.length_b   1.000
_cell.length_c   1.000
_cell.angle_alpha   90.00
_cell.angle_beta   90.00
_cell.angle_gamma   90.00
#
_symmetry.space_group_name_H-M   'P 1'
#
loop_
_entity.id
_entity.type
_entity.pdbx_description
1 polymer ?
#
loop_
_entity_poly.entity_id
_entity_poly.type
_entity_poly.pdbx_seq_one_letter_code
_entity_poly.pdbx_strand_id
1 'polypeptide(L)' 'MWVDEKKNSPYFVYQFFMNVEDALVGKLLKVFSLKTVAEIDIIVAKHMENPSDRYGQKELANRVVEVLF' A
#
# COMPACT_ATOMS: atom_id res chain seq x y z
N MET A 1 -6.30 13.27 -2.33
CA MET A 1 -4.84 13.19 -2.11
C MET A 1 -4.17 14.12 -3.10
N TRP A 2 -3.26 14.97 -2.63
CA TRP A 2 -2.49 15.88 -3.49
C TRP A 2 -1.05 15.37 -3.68
N VAL A 3 -0.43 15.59 -4.84
CA VAL A 3 0.96 15.13 -5.10
C VAL A 3 2.01 16.04 -4.44
N ASP A 4 1.60 17.25 -4.02
CA ASP A 4 2.47 18.24 -3.38
C ASP A 4 2.80 17.84 -1.92
N GLU A 5 4.08 17.60 -1.65
CA GLU A 5 4.67 17.28 -0.34
C GLU A 5 4.39 18.34 0.74
N LYS A 6 4.12 19.59 0.35
CA LYS A 6 3.73 20.66 1.29
C LYS A 6 2.25 20.57 1.68
N LYS A 7 1.45 19.76 0.98
CA LYS A 7 -0.01 19.63 1.17
C LYS A 7 -0.42 18.30 1.80
N ASN A 8 0.38 17.24 1.67
CA ASN A 8 0.18 15.98 2.38
C ASN A 8 1.43 15.62 3.18
N SER A 9 1.28 15.32 4.47
CA SER A 9 2.37 14.74 5.25
C SER A 9 2.58 13.25 4.89
N PRO A 10 3.81 12.71 5.07
CA PRO A 10 4.06 11.27 4.95
C PRO A 10 3.07 10.42 5.75
N TYR A 11 2.74 10.88 6.95
CA TYR A 11 1.75 10.25 7.82
C TYR A 11 0.35 10.21 7.19
N PHE A 12 -0.10 11.32 6.58
CA PHE A 12 -1.41 11.38 5.94
C PHE A 12 -1.48 10.40 4.75
N VAL A 13 -0.44 10.36 3.92
CA VAL A 13 -0.37 9.42 2.79
C VAL A 13 -0.37 7.98 3.30
N TYR A 14 0.44 7.68 4.31
CA TYR A 14 0.47 6.37 4.95
C TYR A 14 -0.93 5.94 5.43
N GLN A 15 -1.60 6.81 6.20
CA GLN A 15 -2.93 6.53 6.75
C GLN A 15 -4.00 6.37 5.67
N PHE A 16 -3.89 7.10 4.55
CA PHE A 16 -4.80 6.92 3.42
C PHE A 16 -4.71 5.49 2.89
N PHE A 17 -3.50 4.99 2.61
CA PHE A 17 -3.30 3.62 2.10
C PHE A 17 -3.58 2.54 3.15
N MET A 18 -3.43 2.85 4.44
CA MET A 18 -3.84 1.93 5.51
C MET A 18 -5.34 1.67 5.56
N ASN A 19 -6.17 2.55 4.99
CA ASN A 19 -7.63 2.48 5.05
C ASN A 19 -8.27 2.03 3.72
N VAL A 20 -7.48 1.59 2.75
CA VAL A 20 -8.02 1.01 1.51
C VAL A 20 -8.57 -0.39 1.75
N GLU A 21 -9.58 -0.75 0.96
CA GLU A 21 -10.19 -2.09 0.98
C GLU A 21 -9.17 -3.17 0.58
N ASP A 22 -9.25 -4.33 1.23
CA ASP A 22 -8.38 -5.49 0.97
C ASP A 22 -8.36 -5.86 -0.53
N ALA A 23 -9.52 -5.79 -1.19
CA ALA A 23 -9.69 -6.08 -2.61
C ALA A 23 -8.87 -5.17 -3.54
N LEU A 24 -8.53 -3.95 -3.08
CA LEU A 24 -7.75 -2.99 -3.86
C LEU A 24 -6.24 -3.14 -3.65
N VAL A 25 -5.79 -3.76 -2.56
CA VAL A 25 -4.37 -3.86 -2.19
C VAL A 25 -3.52 -4.43 -3.32
N GLY A 26 -3.94 -5.57 -3.90
CA GLY A 26 -3.20 -6.22 -4.98
C GLY A 26 -3.11 -5.36 -6.25
N LYS A 27 -4.19 -4.64 -6.59
CA LYS A 27 -4.22 -3.73 -7.74
C LYS A 27 -3.31 -2.52 -7.50
N LEU A 28 -3.36 -1.93 -6.30
CA LEU A 28 -2.57 -0.77 -5.94
C LEU A 28 -1.07 -1.11 -5.83
N LEU A 29 -0.71 -2.28 -5.30
CA LEU A 29 0.67 -2.76 -5.29
C LEU A 29 1.24 -2.89 -6.71
N LYS A 30 0.44 -3.32 -7.70
CA LYS A 30 0.86 -3.38 -9.11
C LYS A 30 1.10 -2.01 -9.74
N VAL A 31 0.45 -0.96 -9.21
CA VAL A 31 0.58 0.42 -9.71
C VAL A 31 1.72 1.17 -9.02
N PHE A 32 1.86 1.00 -7.71
CA PHE A 32 2.75 1.82 -6.87
C PHE A 32 4.06 1.13 -6.46
N SER A 33 4.24 -0.15 -6.81
CA SER A 33 5.48 -0.88 -6.54
C SER A 33 6.12 -1.41 -7.83
N LEU A 34 7.42 -1.68 -7.77
CA LEU A 34 8.18 -2.33 -8.84
C LEU A 34 8.28 -3.85 -8.62
N LYS A 35 7.48 -4.40 -7.71
CA LYS A 35 7.45 -5.85 -7.43
C LYS A 35 6.86 -6.60 -8.62
N THR A 36 7.36 -7.81 -8.85
CA THR A 36 6.79 -8.72 -9.82
C THR A 36 5.38 -9.15 -9.40
N VAL A 37 4.59 -9.63 -10.36
CA VAL A 37 3.23 -10.13 -10.07
C VAL A 37 3.26 -11.27 -9.04
N ALA A 38 4.23 -12.18 -9.14
CA ALA A 38 4.39 -13.28 -8.20
C ALA A 38 4.66 -12.81 -6.77
N GLU A 39 5.51 -11.80 -6.58
CA GLU A 39 5.77 -11.22 -5.25
C GLU A 39 4.51 -10.55 -4.67
N ILE A 40 3.73 -9.87 -5.52
CA ILE A 40 2.49 -9.22 -5.10
C ILE A 40 1.45 -10.27 -4.69
N ASP A 41 1.34 -11.37 -5.44
CA ASP A 41 0.41 -12.45 -5.12
C ASP A 41 0.78 -13.12 -3.78
N ILE A 42 2.07 -13.26 -3.45
CA ILE A 42 2.53 -13.72 -2.13
C ILE A 42 2.10 -12.74 -1.02
N ILE A 43 2.25 -11.43 -1.22
CA ILE A 43 1.84 -10.41 -0.24
C ILE A 43 0.33 -10.47 -0.01
N VAL A 44 -0.45 -10.57 -1.09
CA VAL A 44 -1.91 -10.65 -1.02
C VAL A 44 -2.33 -11.95 -0.34
N ALA A 45 -1.73 -13.09 -0.70
CA ALA A 45 -2.03 -14.37 -0.06
C ALA A 45 -1.79 -14.31 1.45
N LYS A 46 -0.62 -13.81 1.87
CA LYS A 46 -0.28 -13.62 3.28
C LYS A 46 -1.22 -12.65 4.00
N HIS A 47 -1.67 -11.60 3.32
CA HIS A 47 -2.67 -10.69 3.88
C HIS A 47 -4.02 -11.38 4.09
N MET A 48 -4.44 -12.24 3.16
CA MET A 48 -5.71 -12.97 3.24
C MET A 48 -5.73 -14.04 4.33
N GLU A 49 -4.56 -14.52 4.79
CA GLU A 49 -4.47 -15.42 5.96
C GLU A 49 -4.93 -14.73 7.25
N ASN A 50 -4.63 -13.43 7.41
CA ASN A 50 -5.10 -12.61 8.53
C ASN A 50 -5.32 -11.14 8.10
N PRO A 51 -6.50 -10.81 7.54
CA PRO A 51 -6.77 -9.46 7.03
C PRO A 51 -6.69 -8.37 8.10
N SER A 52 -7.02 -8.70 9.35
CA SER A 52 -6.99 -7.80 10.51
C SER A 52 -5.61 -7.20 10.78
N ASP A 53 -4.53 -7.90 10.42
CA ASP A 53 -3.16 -7.41 10.59
C ASP A 53 -2.80 -6.31 9.59
N ARG A 54 -3.64 -6.12 8.56
CA ARG A 54 -3.46 -5.16 7.47
C ARG A 54 -2.08 -5.27 6.81
N TYR A 55 -1.57 -6.49 6.68
CA TYR A 55 -0.21 -6.73 6.16
C TYR A 55 -0.02 -6.12 4.77
N GLY A 56 -0.96 -6.38 3.84
CA GLY A 56 -0.86 -5.87 2.48
C GLY A 56 -0.97 -4.35 2.41
N GLN A 57 -1.84 -3.73 3.21
CA GLN A 57 -1.95 -2.27 3.32
C GLN A 57 -0.68 -1.64 3.88
N LYS A 58 -0.04 -2.26 4.88
CA LYS A 58 1.22 -1.77 5.45
C LYS A 58 2.33 -1.76 4.40
N GLU A 59 2.49 -2.86 3.65
CA GLU A 59 3.45 -2.96 2.55
C GLU A 59 3.19 -1.88 1.49
N LEU A 60 1.92 -1.72 1.09
CA LEU A 60 1.52 -0.69 0.13
C LEU A 60 1.79 0.73 0.64
N ALA A 61 1.34 1.04 1.85
CA ALA A 61 1.45 2.37 2.44
C ALA A 61 2.92 2.77 2.65
N ASN A 62 3.76 1.85 3.15
CA ASN A 62 5.20 2.06 3.26
C ASN A 62 5.82 2.35 1.89
N ARG A 63 5.49 1.54 0.88
CA ARG A 63 6.07 1.71 -0.45
C ARG A 63 5.68 3.02 -1.10
N VAL A 64 4.43 3.46 -0.96
CA VAL A 64 3.97 4.73 -1.54
C VAL A 64 4.64 5.92 -0.84
N VAL A 65 4.80 5.86 0.49
CA VAL A 65 5.49 6.91 1.24
C VAL A 65 6.95 6.99 0.82
N GLU A 66 7.66 5.87 0.71
CA GLU A 66 9.06 5.81 0.25
C GLU A 66 9.25 6.34 -1.18
N VAL A 67 8.24 6.22 -2.05
CA VAL A 67 8.31 6.71 -3.43
C VAL A 67 8.02 8.21 -3.54
N LEU A 68 7.18 8.76 -2.65
CA LEU A 68 6.71 10.14 -2.72
C LEU A 68 7.52 11.13 -1.87
N PHE A 69 8.26 10.64 -0.86
CA PHE A 69 9.01 11.45 0.10
C PHE A 69 10.42 10.89 0.29
#